data_AF-A0A3N5LHK4-F1
#
_entry.id   AF-A0A3N5LHK4-F1
#
_cell.length_a   1.000
_cell.length_b   1.000
_cell.length_c   1.000
_cell.angle_alpha   90.00
_cell.angle_beta   90.00
_cell.angle_gamma   90.00
#
_symmetry.space_group_name_H-M   'P 1'
#
loop_
_entity.id
_entity.type
_entity.pdbx_description
1 polymer ?
#
loop_
_entity_poly.entity_id
_entity_poly.type
_entity_poly.pdbx_seq_one_letter_code
_entity_poly.pdbx_strand_id
1 'polypeptide(L)' 'VSDGTAKPYRVHIHGPSLGNLQATPKMVEGKLLADVIASLGSMDFVLGDVDR' A
#
# COMPACT_ATOMS: atom_id res chain seq x y z
N VAL A 1 1.88 -12.48 16.02
CA VAL A 1 1.63 -13.87 16.50
C VAL A 1 2.76 -14.27 17.43
N SER A 2 2.48 -14.91 18.57
CA SER A 2 3.47 -15.34 19.56
C SER A 2 3.37 -16.85 19.79
N ASP A 3 4.50 -17.50 20.01
CA ASP A 3 4.63 -18.93 20.35
C ASP A 3 5.07 -19.14 21.82
N GLY A 4 5.09 -18.07 22.63
CA GLY A 4 5.48 -18.11 24.04
C GLY A 4 6.98 -17.95 24.30
N THR A 5 7.81 -17.76 23.27
CA THR A 5 9.23 -17.45 23.42
C THR A 5 9.48 -15.94 23.61
N ALA A 6 10.72 -15.56 23.92
CA ALA A 6 11.11 -14.15 24.08
C ALA A 6 11.19 -13.37 22.75
N LYS A 7 11.03 -14.03 21.60
CA LYS A 7 11.04 -13.40 20.27
C LYS A 7 9.67 -13.54 19.62
N PRO A 8 9.23 -12.55 18.83
CA PRO A 8 7.95 -12.67 18.13
C PRO A 8 8.03 -13.78 17.08
N TYR A 9 7.09 -14.72 17.14
CA TYR A 9 6.97 -15.80 16.13
C TYR A 9 6.65 -15.25 14.73
N ARG A 10 5.75 -14.26 14.64
CA ARG A 10 5.45 -13.54 13.40
C ARG A 10 5.03 -12.12 13.69
N VAL A 11 5.62 -11.17 12.96
CA VAL A 11 5.17 -9.78 12.90
C VAL A 11 4.57 -9.54 11.52
N HIS A 12 3.37 -8.95 11.50
CA HIS A 12 2.72 -8.50 10.28
C HIS A 12 2.36 -7.03 10.50
N ILE A 13 2.82 -6.17 9.61
CA ILE A 13 2.57 -4.73 9.67
C ILE A 13 1.70 -4.39 8.47
N HIS A 14 0.55 -3.77 8.73
CA HIS A 14 -0.32 -3.30 7.67
C HIS A 14 -0.10 -1.79 7.50
N GLY A 15 0.75 -1.44 6.55
CA GLY A 15 1.02 -0.05 6.17
C GLY A 15 -0.13 0.54 5.34
N PRO A 16 -0.37 1.86 5.43
CA PRO A 16 -1.44 2.51 4.66
C PRO A 16 -1.19 2.48 3.15
N SER A 17 0.08 2.41 2.72
CA SER A 17 0.47 2.57 1.31
C SER A 17 -0.08 1.44 0.44
N LEU A 18 -0.05 0.20 0.92
CA LEU A 18 -0.54 -0.97 0.17
C LEU A 18 -2.05 -0.89 -0.07
N GLY A 19 -2.82 -0.46 0.93
CA GLY A 19 -4.27 -0.27 0.80
C GLY A 19 -4.64 0.85 -0.16
N ASN A 20 -3.93 1.98 -0.08
CA ASN A 20 -4.14 3.11 -1.01
C ASN A 20 -3.85 2.69 -2.46
N LEU A 21 -2.74 1.98 -2.69
CA LEU A 21 -2.35 1.54 -4.04
C LEU A 21 -3.38 0.58 -4.65
N GLN A 22 -4.02 -0.27 -3.84
CA GLN A 22 -5.07 -1.19 -4.29
C GLN A 22 -6.33 -0.46 -4.79
N ALA A 23 -6.57 0.78 -4.37
CA ALA A 23 -7.69 1.59 -4.84
C ALA A 23 -7.45 2.20 -6.24
N THR A 24 -6.19 2.28 -6.68
CA THR A 24 -5.78 2.93 -7.95
C THR A 24 -6.60 2.50 -9.17
N PRO A 25 -6.84 1.20 -9.44
CA PRO A 25 -7.57 0.78 -10.64
C PRO A 25 -8.96 1.39 -10.73
N LYS A 26 -9.66 1.48 -9.59
CA LYS A 26 -11.00 2.05 -9.49
C LYS A 26 -11.02 3.58 -9.61
N MET A 27 -9.91 4.24 -9.24
CA MET A 27 -9.80 5.71 -9.30
C MET A 27 -9.46 6.25 -10.69
N VAL A 28 -8.85 5.42 -11.54
CA VAL A 28 -8.37 5.81 -12.88
C VAL A 28 -9.18 5.19 -14.02
N GLU A 29 -10.19 4.38 -13.71
CA GLU A 29 -11.09 3.79 -14.70
C GLU A 29 -11.80 4.88 -15.52
N GLY A 30 -11.69 4.78 -16.85
CA GLY A 30 -12.26 5.77 -17.78
C GLY A 30 -11.53 7.12 -17.85
N LYS A 31 -10.38 7.27 -17.17
CA LYS A 31 -9.57 8.50 -17.18
C LYS A 31 -8.40 8.43 -18.16
N LEU A 32 -7.76 9.56 -18.39
CA LEU A 32 -6.58 9.66 -19.25
C LEU A 32 -5.33 9.14 -18.54
N LEU A 33 -4.31 8.77 -19.32
CA LEU A 33 -3.02 8.34 -18.77
C LEU A 33 -2.39 9.40 -17.83
N ALA A 34 -2.58 10.68 -18.13
CA ALA A 34 -2.12 11.78 -17.29
C ALA A 34 -2.78 11.77 -15.89
N ASP A 35 -4.05 11.40 -15.82
CA ASP A 35 -4.79 11.33 -14.56
C ASP A 35 -4.31 10.18 -13.66
N VAL A 36 -3.70 9.14 -14.25
CA VAL A 36 -3.06 8.06 -13.49
C VAL A 36 -1.88 8.60 -12.70
N ILE A 37 -1.01 9.40 -13.33
CA ILE A 37 0.16 9.99 -12.68
C ILE A 37 -0.28 10.98 -11.59
N ALA A 38 -1.26 11.84 -11.87
CA ALA A 38 -1.80 12.78 -10.90
C ALA A 38 -2.43 12.06 -9.68
N SER A 39 -3.20 11.00 -9.93
CA SER A 39 -3.83 10.21 -8.87
C SER A 39 -2.78 9.50 -8.01
N LEU A 40 -1.77 8.89 -8.62
CA LEU A 40 -0.66 8.24 -7.93
C LEU A 40 0.14 9.24 -7.07
N GLY A 41 0.43 10.42 -7.60
CA GLY A 41 1.13 11.49 -6.86
C GLY A 41 0.34 12.03 -5.66
N SER A 42 -1.00 12.06 -5.76
CA SER A 42 -1.86 12.55 -4.68
C SER A 42 -1.99 11.60 -3.48
N MET A 43 -1.69 10.31 -3.65
CA MET A 43 -1.84 9.29 -2.60
C MET A 43 -0.66 9.19 -1.64
N ASP A 44 0.48 9.80 -1.98
CA ASP A 44 1.71 9.80 -1.18
C ASP A 44 2.08 8.40 -0.62
N PHE A 45 2.26 7.43 -1.53
CA PHE A 45 2.65 6.08 -1.16
C PHE A 45 4.17 5.92 -1.14
N VAL A 46 4.68 5.16 -0.18
CA VAL A 46 6.10 4.82 -0.10
C VAL A 46 6.28 3.36 -0.49
N LEU A 47 7.07 3.08 -1.52
CA LEU A 47 7.27 1.72 -2.02
C LEU A 47 7.86 0.77 -0.96
N GLY A 48 8.70 1.27 -0.05
CA GLY A 48 9.22 0.49 1.07
C GLY A 48 8.19 0.08 2.13
N ASP A 49 6.99 0.70 2.12
CA ASP A 49 5.84 0.31 2.94
C ASP A 49 4.93 -0.69 2.21
N VAL A 50 4.94 -0.67 0.87
CA VAL A 50 4.14 -1.59 0.03
C VAL A 50 4.78 -2.98 -0.08
N ASP A 51 6.11 -3.06 -0.14
CA ASP A 51 6.85 -4.30 -0.41
C ASP A 51 7.13 -5.19 0.82
N ARG A 52 6.59 -4.87 2.01
CA ARG A 52 6.80 -5.64 3.26
C ARG A 52 5.72 -6.68 3.51
#